data_AF-A0A800M2X6-F1
#
_entry.id   AF-A0A800M2X6-F1
#
_cell.length_a   1.000
_cell.length_b   1.000
_cell.length_c   1.000
_cell.angle_alpha   90.00
_cell.angle_beta   90.00
_cell.angle_gamma   90.00
#
_symmetry.space_group_name_H-M   'P 1'
#
loop_
_entity.id
_entity.type
_entity.pdbx_description
1 polymer ?
#
loop_
_entity_poly.entity_id
_entity_poly.type
_entity_poly.pdbx_seq_one_letter_code
_entity_poly.pdbx_strand_id
1 'polypeptide(L)'
;MDAPPEVAFLARWRDREERGVRAEVADLRYGLLAEDGTERPALIVASGLFTGRQRVFAFDAGPPEAAPRSGLLVLIGWALVLGLGALITVSPRLSGLVPQYFGRRDLYREAVQKGYGLSTGTTAGLAALLALVVGLVGATVLRAFAATDALAVATASWEPDAQSRMVRLVGSPAVLGGLLAVLYSSWLLLNVTWVGILAGRRHRLRPAQAVSLVVWPRWPWLLLLIGAMLVASLSPGTAGGWAAVLLVAALVVETLAAWRALVDLTYVGYVPQGKALGLGFAIPFLVFLVGGIALLVTAGAEAGFLWHLAVRS
;
A
#
# COMPACT_ATOMS: atom_id res chain seq x y z
N MET A 1 -29.34 38.97 2.12
CA MET A 1 -29.35 39.10 0.64
C MET A 1 -28.02 39.73 0.35
N ASP A 2 -27.07 38.92 -0.08
CA ASP A 2 -25.66 39.31 -0.02
C ASP A 2 -25.29 39.92 -1.37
N ALA A 3 -24.71 41.11 -1.35
CA ALA A 3 -24.20 41.77 -2.53
C ALA A 3 -23.16 40.87 -3.22
N PRO A 4 -23.04 40.92 -4.58
CA PRO A 4 -22.00 40.16 -5.26
C PRO A 4 -20.63 40.55 -4.69
N PRO A 5 -19.69 39.59 -4.57
CA PRO A 5 -18.37 39.89 -4.05
C PRO A 5 -17.70 40.96 -4.91
N GLU A 6 -17.19 42.04 -4.29
CA GLU A 6 -16.50 43.12 -5.01
C GLU A 6 -15.15 42.64 -5.58
N VAL A 7 -14.49 41.70 -4.90
CA VAL A 7 -13.20 41.14 -5.31
C VAL A 7 -13.14 39.66 -4.89
N ALA A 8 -12.70 38.77 -5.79
CA ALA A 8 -12.23 37.43 -5.42
C ALA A 8 -10.84 37.19 -5.98
N PHE A 9 -10.01 36.57 -5.15
CA PHE A 9 -8.68 36.14 -5.55
C PHE A 9 -8.76 34.71 -6.05
N LEU A 10 -8.41 34.55 -7.31
CA LEU A 10 -8.43 33.26 -7.95
C LEU A 10 -7.06 32.60 -7.78
N ALA A 11 -7.01 31.47 -7.08
CA ALA A 11 -5.75 30.77 -6.83
C ALA A 11 -5.12 30.26 -8.14
N ARG A 12 -5.91 29.84 -9.13
CA ARG A 12 -5.44 29.38 -10.45
C ARG A 12 -6.45 29.66 -11.57
N TRP A 13 -6.04 30.42 -12.58
CA TRP A 13 -6.92 30.77 -13.72
C TRP A 13 -7.03 29.66 -14.77
N ARG A 14 -5.96 28.89 -14.98
CA ARG A 14 -5.88 27.78 -15.93
C ARG A 14 -5.27 26.56 -15.24
N ASP A 15 -5.72 25.36 -15.62
CA ASP A 15 -5.05 24.13 -15.24
C ASP A 15 -3.60 24.15 -15.74
N ARG A 16 -2.69 23.64 -14.91
CA ARG A 16 -1.28 23.44 -15.26
C ARG A 16 -1.00 21.94 -15.30
N GLU A 17 -0.05 21.59 -16.16
CA GLU A 17 0.49 20.24 -16.27
C GLU A 17 1.07 19.78 -14.92
N GLU A 18 1.73 20.68 -14.18
CA GLU A 18 2.15 20.45 -12.79
C GLU A 18 1.01 20.71 -11.79
N ARG A 19 0.50 19.60 -11.24
CA ARG A 19 -0.52 19.57 -10.19
C ARG A 19 0.12 19.29 -8.84
N GLY A 20 -0.46 19.86 -7.79
CA GLY A 20 -0.07 19.50 -6.42
C GLY A 20 -0.48 18.05 -6.11
N VAL A 21 0.21 17.42 -5.14
CA VAL A 21 0.03 16.01 -4.73
C VAL A 21 -1.43 15.56 -4.70
N ARG A 22 -2.24 16.28 -3.92
CA ARG A 22 -3.65 15.97 -3.70
C ARG A 22 -4.47 16.04 -4.99
N ALA A 23 -4.18 17.00 -5.85
CA ALA A 23 -4.87 17.13 -7.13
C ALA A 23 -4.47 16.07 -8.14
N GLU A 24 -3.21 15.63 -8.15
CA GLU A 24 -2.80 14.57 -9.06
C GLU A 24 -3.41 13.21 -8.68
N VAL A 25 -3.49 12.92 -7.37
CA VAL A 25 -3.97 11.62 -6.87
C VAL A 25 -5.48 11.51 -6.88
N ALA A 26 -6.20 12.57 -6.48
CA ALA A 26 -7.65 12.63 -6.55
C ALA A 26 -8.18 13.10 -7.92
N ASP A 27 -7.28 13.25 -8.90
CA ASP A 27 -7.52 13.79 -10.24
C ASP A 27 -8.25 15.15 -10.29
N LEU A 28 -8.10 15.95 -9.22
CA LEU A 28 -8.72 17.25 -9.10
C LEU A 28 -8.10 18.25 -10.07
N ARG A 29 -8.96 19.13 -10.58
CA ARG A 29 -8.62 20.24 -11.48
C ARG A 29 -9.11 21.53 -10.84
N TYR A 30 -8.24 22.54 -10.80
CA TYR A 30 -8.48 23.77 -10.03
C TYR A 30 -8.58 25.02 -10.92
N GLY A 31 -8.26 24.92 -12.20
CA GLY A 31 -8.39 26.02 -13.14
C GLY A 31 -9.85 26.33 -13.47
N LEU A 32 -10.14 27.60 -13.75
CA LEU A 32 -11.38 27.99 -14.42
C LEU A 32 -11.38 27.61 -15.91
N LEU A 33 -10.19 27.52 -16.48
CA LEU A 33 -9.94 27.01 -17.83
C LEU A 33 -9.15 25.69 -17.75
N ALA A 34 -9.41 24.80 -18.68
CA ALA A 34 -8.59 23.61 -18.88
C ALA A 34 -7.22 23.96 -19.49
N GLU A 35 -6.32 22.97 -19.56
CA GLU A 35 -4.96 23.14 -20.09
C GLU A 35 -4.94 23.59 -21.55
N ASP A 36 -5.97 23.29 -22.35
CA ASP A 36 -6.12 23.73 -23.75
C ASP A 36 -6.80 25.10 -23.90
N GLY A 37 -7.23 25.70 -22.78
CA GLY A 37 -7.95 26.97 -22.75
C GLY A 37 -9.47 26.83 -22.88
N THR A 38 -10.01 25.60 -22.91
CA THR A 38 -11.46 25.39 -22.88
C THR A 38 -12.05 25.83 -21.55
N GLU A 39 -13.24 26.45 -21.60
CA GLU A 39 -13.94 26.93 -20.41
C GLU A 39 -14.51 25.78 -19.59
N ARG A 40 -14.22 25.75 -18.29
CA ARG A 40 -14.87 24.80 -17.37
C ARG A 40 -16.16 25.39 -16.80
N PRO A 41 -17.11 24.56 -16.34
CA PRO A 41 -18.33 25.03 -15.66
C PRO A 41 -18.06 26.02 -14.52
N ALA A 42 -16.92 25.89 -13.84
CA ALA A 42 -16.52 26.81 -12.78
C ALA A 42 -16.35 28.27 -13.26
N LEU A 43 -15.91 28.51 -14.51
CA LEU A 43 -15.80 29.87 -15.08
C LEU A 43 -17.18 30.49 -15.29
N ILE A 44 -18.14 29.68 -15.74
CA ILE A 44 -19.54 30.11 -15.94
C ILE A 44 -20.14 30.52 -14.60
N VAL A 45 -19.90 29.75 -13.54
CA VAL A 45 -20.37 30.07 -12.18
C VAL A 45 -19.70 31.33 -11.64
N ALA A 46 -18.37 31.43 -11.75
CA ALA A 46 -17.65 32.61 -11.28
C ALA A 46 -18.13 33.88 -12.00
N SER A 47 -18.19 33.85 -13.34
CA SER A 47 -18.67 34.98 -14.13
C SER A 47 -20.13 35.31 -13.84
N GLY A 48 -21.00 34.31 -13.67
CA GLY A 48 -22.41 34.49 -13.32
C GLY A 48 -22.60 35.15 -11.95
N LEU A 49 -21.79 34.78 -10.97
CA LEU A 49 -21.83 35.32 -9.61
C LEU A 49 -21.35 36.78 -9.57
N PHE A 50 -20.26 37.09 -10.29
CA PHE A 50 -19.71 38.45 -10.41
C PHE A 50 -20.58 39.40 -11.25
N THR A 51 -21.28 38.88 -12.26
CA THR A 51 -22.19 39.68 -13.10
C THR A 51 -23.62 39.76 -12.55
N GLY A 52 -23.88 39.14 -11.40
CA GLY A 52 -25.21 39.09 -10.78
C GLY A 52 -26.24 38.25 -11.54
N ARG A 53 -25.83 37.53 -12.59
CA ARG A 53 -26.67 36.62 -13.38
C ARG A 53 -27.00 35.34 -12.64
N GLN A 54 -26.15 34.90 -11.71
CA GLN A 54 -26.29 33.67 -10.95
C GLN A 54 -26.25 33.96 -9.46
N ARG A 55 -27.29 33.51 -8.74
CA ARG A 55 -27.46 33.74 -7.29
C ARG A 55 -27.34 32.46 -6.45
N VAL A 56 -27.23 31.30 -7.10
CA VAL A 56 -27.17 29.98 -6.47
C VAL A 56 -26.01 29.20 -7.07
N PHE A 57 -25.22 28.54 -6.22
CA PHE A 57 -24.13 27.65 -6.61
C PHE A 57 -24.70 26.30 -7.10
N ALA A 58 -25.46 26.33 -8.18
CA ALA A 58 -26.03 25.14 -8.83
C ALA A 58 -25.54 25.08 -10.27
N PHE A 59 -25.12 23.91 -10.70
CA PHE A 59 -24.70 23.60 -12.07
C PHE A 59 -25.48 22.38 -12.54
N ASP A 60 -25.76 22.30 -13.84
CA ASP A 60 -26.04 21.01 -14.46
C ASP A 60 -24.78 20.17 -14.25
N ALA A 61 -24.87 19.10 -13.46
CA ALA A 61 -23.76 18.18 -13.28
C ALA A 61 -23.27 17.79 -14.66
N GLY A 62 -22.09 18.27 -15.03
CA GLY A 62 -21.43 17.86 -16.26
C GLY A 62 -21.38 16.34 -16.31
N PRO A 63 -21.20 15.73 -17.51
CA PRO A 63 -21.07 14.29 -17.61
C PRO A 63 -20.08 13.79 -16.54
N PRO A 64 -20.42 12.73 -15.79
CA PRO A 64 -19.64 12.31 -14.65
C PRO A 64 -18.17 12.20 -15.05
N GLU A 65 -17.28 12.78 -14.24
CA GLU A 65 -15.84 12.72 -14.49
C GLU A 65 -15.45 11.27 -14.80
N ALA A 66 -14.70 11.09 -15.89
CA ALA A 66 -14.20 9.79 -16.30
C ALA A 66 -13.58 9.11 -15.08
N ALA A 67 -14.04 7.88 -14.79
CA ALA A 67 -13.71 7.18 -13.56
C ALA A 67 -12.21 7.31 -13.24
N PRO A 68 -11.85 7.66 -12.00
CA PRO A 68 -10.47 7.97 -11.64
C PRO A 68 -9.54 6.84 -12.08
N ARG A 69 -8.31 7.19 -12.46
CA ARG A 69 -7.23 6.29 -12.91
C ARG A 69 -6.91 5.12 -11.95
N SER A 70 -7.59 5.01 -10.80
CA SER A 70 -7.60 3.84 -9.91
C SER A 70 -8.25 2.59 -10.52
N GLY A 71 -9.06 2.72 -11.58
CA GLY A 71 -9.77 1.59 -12.20
C GLY A 71 -8.86 0.43 -12.62
N LEU A 72 -7.67 0.71 -13.16
CA LEU A 72 -6.71 -0.33 -13.54
C LEU A 72 -6.21 -1.11 -12.32
N LEU A 73 -5.87 -0.41 -11.23
CA LEU A 73 -5.34 -1.04 -10.02
C LEU A 73 -6.41 -1.94 -9.39
N VAL A 74 -7.64 -1.42 -9.30
CA VAL A 74 -8.80 -2.17 -8.79
C VAL A 74 -9.05 -3.42 -9.65
N LEU A 75 -9.00 -3.28 -10.97
CA LEU A 75 -9.17 -4.41 -11.90
C LEU A 75 -8.06 -5.45 -11.74
N ILE A 76 -6.79 -5.04 -11.63
CA ILE A 76 -5.67 -5.95 -11.39
C ILE A 76 -5.85 -6.68 -10.05
N GLY A 77 -6.22 -5.98 -8.98
CA GLY A 77 -6.40 -6.60 -7.67
C GLY A 77 -7.55 -7.61 -7.67
N TRP A 78 -8.70 -7.28 -8.27
CA TRP A 78 -9.79 -8.25 -8.43
C TRP A 78 -9.42 -9.43 -9.34
N ALA A 79 -8.70 -9.18 -10.43
CA ALA A 79 -8.19 -10.23 -11.30
C ALA A 79 -7.26 -11.19 -10.55
N LEU A 80 -6.43 -10.69 -9.63
CA LEU A 80 -5.58 -11.54 -8.77
C LEU A 80 -6.39 -12.32 -7.74
N VAL A 81 -7.41 -11.73 -7.12
CA VAL A 81 -8.31 -12.43 -6.19
C VAL A 81 -9.04 -13.57 -6.91
N LEU A 82 -9.64 -13.28 -8.06
CA LEU A 82 -10.36 -14.29 -8.87
C LEU A 82 -9.42 -15.34 -9.45
N GLY A 83 -8.26 -14.91 -9.95
CA GLY A 83 -7.23 -15.79 -10.49
C GLY A 83 -6.68 -16.74 -9.43
N LEU A 84 -6.49 -16.27 -8.19
CA LEU A 84 -6.09 -17.13 -7.09
C LEU A 84 -7.19 -18.13 -6.71
N GLY A 85 -8.45 -17.68 -6.63
CA GLY A 85 -9.59 -18.57 -6.40
C GLY A 85 -9.68 -19.68 -7.45
N ALA A 86 -9.54 -19.31 -8.73
CA ALA A 86 -9.51 -20.25 -9.84
C ALA A 86 -8.29 -21.19 -9.79
N LEU A 87 -7.11 -20.68 -9.41
CA LEU A 87 -5.90 -21.48 -9.30
C LEU A 87 -6.02 -22.52 -8.17
N ILE A 88 -6.64 -22.15 -7.05
CA ILE A 88 -6.89 -23.07 -5.93
C ILE A 88 -7.89 -24.15 -6.34
N THR A 89 -8.93 -23.83 -7.11
CA THR A 89 -9.92 -24.83 -7.55
C THR A 89 -9.38 -25.76 -8.64
N VAL A 90 -8.57 -25.25 -9.57
CA VAL A 90 -8.08 -26.01 -10.72
C VAL A 90 -6.78 -26.78 -10.41
N SER A 91 -5.98 -26.36 -9.42
CA SER A 91 -4.70 -27.01 -9.10
C SER A 91 -4.81 -27.99 -7.91
N PRO A 92 -4.74 -29.31 -8.14
CA PRO A 92 -4.79 -30.32 -7.08
C PRO A 92 -3.63 -30.18 -6.07
N ARG A 93 -2.51 -29.63 -6.52
CA ARG A 93 -1.32 -29.41 -5.69
C ARG A 93 -1.53 -28.28 -4.68
N LEU A 94 -2.16 -27.18 -5.10
CA LEU A 94 -2.46 -26.07 -4.20
C LEU A 94 -3.66 -26.40 -3.30
N SER A 95 -4.70 -27.02 -3.86
CA SER A 95 -5.88 -27.43 -3.09
C SER A 95 -5.53 -28.47 -2.02
N GLY A 96 -4.56 -29.36 -2.27
CA GLY A 96 -4.07 -30.31 -1.26
C GLY A 96 -3.25 -29.68 -0.13
N LEU A 97 -2.56 -28.56 -0.38
CA LEU A 97 -1.74 -27.86 0.62
C LEU A 97 -2.59 -27.01 1.58
N VAL A 98 -3.75 -26.51 1.13
CA VAL A 98 -4.65 -25.68 1.96
C VAL A 98 -5.15 -26.45 3.21
N PRO A 99 -5.76 -27.65 3.11
CA PRO A 99 -6.16 -28.44 4.28
C PRO A 99 -4.98 -28.85 5.17
N GLN A 100 -3.79 -29.06 4.60
CA GLN A 100 -2.60 -29.40 5.38
C GLN A 100 -2.13 -28.21 6.23
N TYR A 101 -2.25 -26.99 5.70
CA TYR A 101 -1.89 -25.77 6.40
C TYR A 101 -2.95 -25.34 7.44
N PHE A 102 -4.24 -25.41 7.08
CA PHE A 102 -5.34 -24.92 7.92
C PHE A 102 -6.01 -26.00 8.78
N GLY A 103 -5.84 -27.29 8.46
CA GLY A 103 -6.56 -28.39 9.12
C GLY A 103 -5.95 -28.84 10.45
N ARG A 104 -4.62 -28.99 10.54
CA ARG A 104 -3.92 -29.27 11.81
C ARG A 104 -2.53 -28.64 11.81
N ARG A 105 -2.21 -27.92 12.90
CA ARG A 105 -0.96 -27.15 13.06
C ARG A 105 0.31 -27.99 12.87
N ASP A 106 0.28 -29.25 13.25
CA ASP A 106 1.45 -30.13 13.21
C ASP A 106 1.67 -30.76 11.83
N LEU A 107 0.62 -30.93 11.02
CA LEU A 107 0.72 -31.50 9.67
C LEU A 107 1.59 -30.63 8.76
N TYR A 108 1.43 -29.30 8.82
CA TYR A 108 2.28 -28.38 8.08
C TYR A 108 3.76 -28.49 8.49
N ARG A 109 4.04 -28.49 9.80
CA ARG A 109 5.41 -28.59 10.31
C ARG A 109 6.07 -29.89 9.89
N GLU A 110 5.34 -30.99 9.99
CA GLU A 110 5.83 -32.31 9.56
C GLU A 110 6.03 -32.39 8.04
N ALA A 111 5.11 -31.85 7.25
CA ALA A 111 5.24 -31.80 5.79
C ALA A 111 6.47 -30.97 5.39
N VAL A 112 6.69 -29.83 6.03
CA VAL A 112 7.86 -28.99 5.80
C VAL A 112 9.14 -29.68 6.28
N GLN A 113 9.15 -30.28 7.46
CA GLN A 113 10.32 -31.00 8.01
C GLN A 113 10.73 -32.18 7.14
N LYS A 114 9.77 -33.01 6.72
CA LYS A 114 10.01 -34.19 5.89
C LYS A 114 10.18 -33.84 4.40
N GLY A 115 9.81 -32.62 4.00
CA GLY A 115 9.91 -32.15 2.61
C GLY A 115 8.88 -32.80 1.67
N TYR A 116 7.85 -33.45 2.20
CA TYR A 116 6.82 -34.11 1.40
C TYR A 116 5.82 -33.11 0.82
N GLY A 117 5.50 -33.24 -0.47
CA GLY A 117 4.49 -32.41 -1.14
C GLY A 117 4.91 -30.96 -1.41
N LEU A 118 6.13 -30.56 -1.07
CA LEU A 118 6.63 -29.21 -1.28
C LEU A 118 7.23 -29.05 -2.69
N SER A 119 6.54 -28.28 -3.54
CA SER A 119 7.03 -27.88 -4.85
C SER A 119 7.71 -26.51 -4.75
N THR A 120 9.00 -26.43 -5.11
CA THR A 120 9.74 -25.16 -5.17
C THR A 120 9.05 -24.17 -6.11
N GLY A 121 8.62 -24.62 -7.29
CA GLY A 121 7.95 -23.76 -8.27
C GLY A 121 6.62 -23.22 -7.76
N THR A 122 5.82 -24.06 -7.09
CA THR A 122 4.53 -23.64 -6.53
C THR A 122 4.72 -22.63 -5.39
N THR A 123 5.70 -22.85 -4.52
CA THR A 123 5.97 -21.96 -3.39
C THR A 123 6.62 -20.65 -3.86
N ALA A 124 7.48 -20.70 -4.88
CA ALA A 124 8.02 -19.50 -5.52
C ALA A 124 6.93 -18.69 -6.24
N GLY A 125 5.98 -19.37 -6.91
CA GLY A 125 4.81 -18.72 -7.49
C GLY A 125 3.94 -18.02 -6.44
N LEU A 126 3.71 -18.66 -5.29
CA LEU A 126 3.02 -18.05 -4.16
C LEU A 126 3.78 -16.83 -3.60
N ALA A 127 5.12 -16.90 -3.54
CA ALA A 127 5.97 -15.78 -3.11
C ALA A 127 5.84 -14.58 -4.06
N ALA A 128 5.89 -14.82 -5.37
CA ALA A 128 5.71 -13.80 -6.39
C ALA A 128 4.30 -13.19 -6.32
N LEU A 129 3.27 -14.01 -6.14
CA LEU A 129 1.90 -13.55 -5.94
C LEU A 129 1.77 -12.68 -4.69
N LEU A 130 2.34 -13.11 -3.56
CA LEU A 130 2.33 -12.33 -2.32
C LEU A 130 3.04 -11.00 -2.48
N ALA A 131 4.16 -10.96 -3.21
CA ALA A 131 4.84 -9.70 -3.52
C ALA A 131 3.96 -8.74 -4.33
N LEU A 132 3.26 -9.24 -5.36
CA LEU A 132 2.30 -8.43 -6.12
C LEU A 132 1.15 -7.93 -5.23
N VAL A 133 0.63 -8.80 -4.36
CA VAL A 133 -0.41 -8.47 -3.38
C VAL A 133 0.05 -7.35 -2.46
N VAL A 134 1.22 -7.48 -1.83
CA VAL A 134 1.77 -6.45 -0.94
C VAL A 134 2.01 -5.15 -1.70
N GLY A 135 2.51 -5.23 -2.94
CA GLY A 135 2.68 -4.07 -3.81
C GLY A 135 1.38 -3.31 -4.06
N LEU A 136 0.30 -4.03 -4.39
CA LEU A 136 -1.04 -3.45 -4.61
C LEU A 136 -1.65 -2.88 -3.33
N VAL A 137 -1.53 -3.58 -2.19
CA VAL A 137 -2.00 -3.10 -0.89
C VAL A 137 -1.22 -1.84 -0.47
N GLY A 138 0.10 -1.84 -0.63
CA GLY A 138 0.92 -0.67 -0.31
C GLY A 138 0.60 0.52 -1.22
N ALA A 139 0.42 0.30 -2.52
CA ALA A 139 0.08 1.35 -3.47
C ALA A 139 -1.31 1.96 -3.19
N THR A 140 -2.29 1.14 -2.81
CA THR A 140 -3.63 1.63 -2.43
C THR A 140 -3.59 2.45 -1.15
N VAL A 141 -2.88 1.99 -0.11
CA VAL A 141 -2.71 2.71 1.14
C VAL A 141 -2.01 4.06 0.92
N LEU A 142 -0.89 4.07 0.18
CA LEU A 142 -0.17 5.31 -0.11
C LEU A 142 -0.99 6.29 -0.94
N ARG A 143 -1.76 5.82 -1.91
CA ARG A 143 -2.68 6.69 -2.68
C ARG A 143 -3.81 7.23 -1.82
N ALA A 144 -4.37 6.43 -0.93
CA ALA A 144 -5.40 6.89 -0.01
C ALA A 144 -4.86 7.99 0.92
N PHE A 145 -3.63 7.87 1.41
CA PHE A 145 -2.99 8.95 2.17
C PHE A 145 -2.62 10.16 1.32
N ALA A 146 -2.21 9.96 0.07
CA ALA A 146 -1.88 11.06 -0.82
C ALA A 146 -3.11 11.86 -1.31
N ALA A 147 -4.31 11.28 -1.21
CA ALA A 147 -5.56 12.00 -1.39
C ALA A 147 -5.92 12.88 -0.17
N THR A 148 -5.16 12.76 0.93
CA THR A 148 -5.25 13.62 2.12
C THR A 148 -4.02 14.53 2.22
N ASP A 149 -4.02 15.46 3.18
CA ASP A 149 -2.86 16.34 3.39
C ASP A 149 -1.67 15.59 4.04
N ALA A 150 -1.84 14.33 4.44
CA ALA A 150 -0.81 13.52 5.08
C ALA A 150 0.47 13.36 4.23
N LEU A 151 0.37 13.18 2.91
CA LEU A 151 1.56 13.07 2.06
C LEU A 151 2.26 14.42 1.89
N ALA A 152 1.50 15.53 1.85
CA ALA A 152 2.07 16.87 1.80
C ALA A 152 2.84 17.18 3.08
N VAL A 153 2.28 16.82 4.25
CA VAL A 153 2.94 16.95 5.55
C VAL A 153 4.18 16.05 5.66
N ALA A 154 4.08 14.78 5.25
CA ALA A 154 5.20 13.83 5.30
C ALA A 154 6.37 14.20 4.38
N THR A 155 6.12 14.95 3.30
CA THR A 155 7.13 15.38 2.33
C THR A 155 7.52 16.85 2.47
N ALA A 156 7.01 17.56 3.48
CA ALA A 156 7.22 19.00 3.65
C ALA A 156 8.69 19.38 3.83
N SER A 157 9.51 18.49 4.38
CA SER A 157 10.95 18.71 4.60
C SER A 157 11.84 18.22 3.45
N TRP A 158 11.24 17.72 2.37
CA TRP A 158 12.00 17.13 1.25
C TRP A 158 12.43 18.20 0.26
N GLU A 159 13.50 17.92 -0.48
CA GLU A 159 13.86 18.76 -1.64
C GLU A 159 12.70 18.77 -2.66
N PRO A 160 12.45 19.90 -3.36
CA PRO A 160 11.36 20.02 -4.34
C PRO A 160 11.39 18.94 -5.42
N ASP A 161 12.59 18.55 -5.85
CA ASP A 161 12.81 17.49 -6.84
C ASP A 161 12.43 16.10 -6.30
N ALA A 162 12.69 15.83 -5.01
CA ALA A 162 12.29 14.57 -4.38
C ALA A 162 10.78 14.52 -4.17
N GLN A 163 10.17 15.65 -3.80
CA GLN A 163 8.72 15.77 -3.64
C GLN A 163 8.01 15.54 -4.98
N SER A 164 8.45 16.18 -6.06
CA SER A 164 7.86 16.02 -7.40
C SER A 164 7.97 14.59 -7.93
N ARG A 165 9.09 13.90 -7.70
CA ARG A 165 9.26 12.48 -8.04
C ARG A 165 8.29 11.59 -7.26
N MET A 166 8.11 11.86 -5.96
CA MET A 166 7.16 11.13 -5.13
C MET A 166 5.72 11.35 -5.61
N VAL A 167 5.37 12.58 -5.98
CA VAL A 167 4.03 12.89 -6.54
C VAL A 167 3.77 12.06 -7.81
N ARG A 168 4.69 12.12 -8.77
CA ARG A 168 4.57 11.37 -10.05
C ARG A 168 4.49 9.87 -9.82
N LEU A 169 5.24 9.36 -8.84
CA LEU A 169 5.22 7.94 -8.47
C LEU A 169 3.87 7.53 -7.90
N VAL A 170 3.29 8.30 -6.97
CA VAL A 170 1.97 8.01 -6.38
C VAL A 170 0.84 8.21 -7.40
N GLY A 171 1.00 9.17 -8.31
CA GLY A 171 0.16 9.36 -9.49
C GLY A 171 0.14 8.15 -10.43
N SER A 172 1.18 7.31 -10.40
CA SER A 172 1.38 6.12 -11.25
C SER A 172 1.17 4.80 -10.47
N PRO A 173 -0.07 4.33 -10.29
CA PRO A 173 -0.41 3.24 -9.36
C PRO A 173 0.28 1.92 -9.69
N ALA A 174 0.40 1.60 -10.99
CA ALA A 174 1.07 0.38 -11.45
C ALA A 174 2.58 0.42 -11.18
N VAL A 175 3.23 1.57 -11.38
CA VAL A 175 4.67 1.74 -11.13
C VAL A 175 4.97 1.64 -9.65
N LEU A 176 4.19 2.32 -8.81
CA LEU A 176 4.30 2.25 -7.36
C LEU A 176 4.08 0.82 -6.85
N GLY A 177 3.02 0.15 -7.32
CA GLY A 177 2.72 -1.24 -6.94
C GLY A 177 3.83 -2.21 -7.35
N GLY A 178 4.37 -2.05 -8.56
CA GLY A 178 5.51 -2.84 -9.04
C GLY A 178 6.78 -2.62 -8.21
N LEU A 179 7.10 -1.38 -7.88
CA LEU A 179 8.27 -1.04 -7.06
C LEU A 179 8.16 -1.63 -5.64
N LEU A 180 6.99 -1.52 -5.02
CA LEU A 180 6.73 -2.12 -3.71
C LEU A 180 6.76 -3.65 -3.76
N ALA A 181 6.28 -4.26 -4.84
CA ALA A 181 6.38 -5.71 -5.05
C ALA A 181 7.84 -6.17 -5.19
N VAL A 182 8.68 -5.42 -5.89
CA VAL A 182 10.13 -5.70 -6.00
C VAL A 182 10.79 -5.60 -4.62
N LEU A 183 10.52 -4.51 -3.89
CA LEU A 183 11.07 -4.30 -2.55
C LEU A 183 10.67 -5.44 -1.61
N TYR A 184 9.40 -5.84 -1.64
CA TYR A 184 8.92 -6.96 -0.83
C TYR A 184 9.49 -8.32 -1.28
N SER A 185 9.73 -8.50 -2.58
CA SER A 185 10.41 -9.70 -3.09
C SER A 185 11.84 -9.81 -2.57
N SER A 186 12.58 -8.69 -2.57
CA SER A 186 13.91 -8.62 -1.96
C SER A 186 13.87 -8.91 -0.46
N TRP A 187 12.85 -8.39 0.24
CA TRP A 187 12.61 -8.69 1.65
C TRP A 187 12.35 -10.19 1.90
N LEU A 188 11.50 -10.83 1.11
CA LEU A 188 11.25 -12.27 1.20
C LEU A 188 12.54 -13.07 0.92
N LEU A 189 13.30 -12.70 -0.11
CA LEU A 189 14.55 -13.38 -0.45
C LEU A 189 15.58 -13.26 0.68
N LEU A 190 15.66 -12.09 1.33
CA LEU A 190 16.49 -11.89 2.51
C LEU A 190 16.07 -12.82 3.64
N ASN A 191 14.77 -12.92 3.94
CA ASN A 191 14.24 -13.84 4.95
C ASN A 191 14.53 -15.31 4.63
N VAL A 192 14.37 -15.73 3.37
CA VAL A 192 14.67 -17.10 2.93
C VAL A 192 16.15 -17.42 3.10
N THR A 193 17.01 -16.50 2.67
CA THR A 193 18.47 -16.63 2.82
C THR A 193 18.84 -16.72 4.29
N TRP A 194 18.23 -15.89 5.12
CA TRP A 194 18.44 -15.85 6.56
C TRP A 194 18.07 -17.16 7.25
N VAL A 195 16.88 -17.68 6.97
CA VAL A 195 16.41 -18.97 7.47
C VAL A 195 17.36 -20.10 7.05
N GLY A 196 17.84 -20.05 5.81
CA GLY A 196 18.83 -21.01 5.29
C GLY A 196 20.17 -20.94 6.03
N ILE A 197 20.66 -19.75 6.37
CA ILE A 197 21.88 -19.54 7.14
C ILE A 197 21.71 -20.06 8.58
N LEU A 198 20.60 -19.74 9.24
CA LEU A 198 20.35 -20.11 10.63
C LEU A 198 20.19 -21.62 10.85
N ALA A 199 19.62 -22.34 9.89
CA ALA A 199 19.53 -23.80 9.96
C ALA A 199 20.91 -24.51 9.96
N GLY A 200 21.96 -23.81 9.54
CA GLY A 200 23.33 -24.26 9.62
C GLY A 200 23.65 -25.47 8.73
N ARG A 201 24.88 -25.99 8.84
CA ARG A 201 25.38 -27.09 7.99
C ARG A 201 24.87 -28.48 8.39
N ARG A 202 24.53 -28.70 9.66
CA ARG A 202 24.07 -30.01 10.17
C ARG A 202 22.60 -30.33 9.83
N HIS A 203 21.74 -29.32 9.73
CA HIS A 203 20.32 -29.46 9.41
C HIS A 203 19.95 -28.57 8.22
N ARG A 204 20.70 -28.72 7.12
CA ARG A 204 20.59 -27.85 5.96
C ARG A 204 19.20 -27.98 5.33
N LEU A 205 18.43 -26.91 5.39
CA LEU A 205 17.11 -26.85 4.77
C LEU A 205 17.23 -26.87 3.25
N ARG A 206 16.36 -27.64 2.59
CA ARG A 206 16.19 -27.56 1.14
C ARG A 206 15.59 -26.19 0.78
N PRO A 207 15.87 -25.63 -0.41
CA PRO A 207 15.29 -24.35 -0.84
C PRO A 207 13.77 -24.31 -0.72
N ALA A 208 13.08 -25.41 -1.10
CA ALA A 208 11.63 -25.52 -0.96
C ALA A 208 11.15 -25.37 0.49
N GLN A 209 11.90 -25.90 1.47
CA GLN A 209 11.56 -25.80 2.90
C GLN A 209 11.77 -24.38 3.41
N ALA A 210 12.92 -23.77 3.07
CA ALA A 210 13.23 -22.39 3.47
C ALA A 210 12.21 -21.39 2.90
N VAL A 211 11.88 -21.49 1.62
CA VAL A 211 10.85 -20.67 0.98
C VAL A 211 9.49 -20.93 1.64
N SER A 212 9.15 -22.19 1.93
CA SER A 212 7.86 -22.51 2.54
C SER A 212 7.69 -21.93 3.94
N LEU A 213 8.73 -21.98 4.77
CA LEU A 213 8.72 -21.42 6.13
C LEU A 213 8.49 -19.91 6.13
N VAL A 214 8.98 -19.21 5.11
CA VAL A 214 8.85 -17.75 5.01
C VAL A 214 7.52 -17.37 4.37
N VAL A 215 7.11 -18.04 3.29
CA VAL A 215 6.01 -17.60 2.44
C VAL A 215 4.65 -17.98 2.99
N TRP A 216 4.48 -19.21 3.48
CA TRP A 216 3.16 -19.70 3.92
C TRP A 216 2.55 -18.94 5.10
N PRO A 217 3.31 -18.53 6.14
CA PRO A 217 2.78 -17.69 7.22
C PRO A 217 2.21 -16.34 6.77
N ARG A 218 2.54 -15.88 5.56
CA ARG A 218 2.16 -14.57 5.01
C ARG A 218 0.86 -14.62 4.21
N TRP A 219 0.13 -15.74 4.21
CA TRP A 219 -1.17 -15.85 3.56
C TRP A 219 -2.21 -14.77 3.96
N PRO A 220 -2.22 -14.17 5.18
CA PRO A 220 -3.22 -13.15 5.51
C PRO A 220 -3.13 -11.88 4.66
N TRP A 221 -2.00 -11.64 3.99
CA TRP A 221 -1.88 -10.58 2.99
C TRP A 221 -2.90 -10.70 1.87
N LEU A 222 -3.36 -11.92 1.54
CA LEU A 222 -4.42 -12.15 0.57
C LEU A 222 -5.76 -11.59 1.05
N LEU A 223 -6.04 -11.60 2.35
CA LEU A 223 -7.22 -10.96 2.93
C LEU A 223 -7.08 -9.44 2.92
N LEU A 224 -5.87 -8.93 3.17
CA LEU A 224 -5.59 -7.51 3.06
C LEU A 224 -5.75 -6.99 1.64
N LEU A 225 -5.51 -7.81 0.61
CA LEU A 225 -5.81 -7.46 -0.78
C LEU A 225 -7.29 -7.14 -0.97
N ILE A 226 -8.18 -7.97 -0.41
CA ILE A 226 -9.63 -7.75 -0.49
C ILE A 226 -9.98 -6.44 0.20
N GLY A 227 -9.44 -6.21 1.40
CA GLY A 227 -9.61 -4.94 2.12
C GLY A 227 -9.09 -3.74 1.33
N ALA A 228 -7.94 -3.87 0.68
CA ALA A 228 -7.37 -2.83 -0.18
C ALA A 228 -8.24 -2.50 -1.39
N MET A 229 -8.86 -3.50 -2.03
CA MET A 229 -9.78 -3.26 -3.14
C MET A 229 -11.06 -2.57 -2.68
N LEU A 230 -11.57 -2.91 -1.49
CA LEU A 230 -12.68 -2.20 -0.88
C LEU A 230 -12.31 -0.74 -0.61
N VAL A 231 -11.16 -0.47 0.02
CA VAL A 231 -10.69 0.90 0.28
C VAL A 231 -10.48 1.70 -1.00
N ALA A 232 -9.93 1.08 -2.04
CA ALA A 232 -9.74 1.72 -3.35
C ALA A 232 -11.07 2.09 -4.04
N SER A 233 -12.19 1.50 -3.62
CA SER A 233 -13.53 1.78 -4.14
C SER A 233 -14.27 2.84 -3.30
N LEU A 234 -13.71 3.29 -2.17
CA LEU A 234 -14.31 4.30 -1.30
C LEU A 234 -14.01 5.72 -1.79
N SER A 235 -14.85 6.67 -1.36
CA SER A 235 -14.58 8.10 -1.56
C SER A 235 -13.29 8.53 -0.85
N PRO A 236 -12.54 9.52 -1.38
CA PRO A 236 -11.28 9.99 -0.78
C PRO A 236 -11.39 10.40 0.70
N GLY A 237 -12.52 11.02 1.09
CA GLY A 237 -12.76 11.46 2.47
C GLY A 237 -12.88 10.31 3.48
N THR A 238 -13.33 9.13 3.04
CA THR A 238 -13.46 7.93 3.87
C THR A 238 -12.29 6.96 3.74
N ALA A 239 -11.60 6.97 2.59
CA ALA A 239 -10.54 6.01 2.28
C ALA A 239 -9.32 6.15 3.20
N GLY A 240 -8.96 7.37 3.64
CA GLY A 240 -7.78 7.61 4.48
C GLY A 240 -7.83 6.89 5.83
N GLY A 241 -8.97 6.91 6.52
CA GLY A 241 -9.13 6.21 7.81
C GLY A 241 -9.00 4.69 7.68
N TRP A 242 -9.65 4.11 6.66
CA TRP A 242 -9.54 2.68 6.38
C TRP A 242 -8.16 2.27 5.87
N ALA A 243 -7.45 3.14 5.15
CA ALA A 243 -6.06 2.92 4.76
C ALA A 243 -5.11 2.83 5.97
N ALA A 244 -5.34 3.64 7.01
CA ALA A 244 -4.61 3.52 8.27
C ALA A 244 -4.88 2.19 8.97
N VAL A 245 -6.14 1.74 9.01
CA VAL A 245 -6.50 0.41 9.53
C VAL A 245 -5.80 -0.70 8.74
N LEU A 246 -5.78 -0.61 7.40
CA LEU A 246 -5.06 -1.57 6.56
C LEU A 246 -3.56 -1.57 6.81
N LEU A 247 -2.94 -0.40 7.03
CA LEU A 247 -1.51 -0.30 7.35
C LEU A 247 -1.20 -0.97 8.69
N VAL A 248 -2.02 -0.73 9.72
CA VAL A 248 -1.87 -1.40 11.03
C VAL A 248 -2.07 -2.91 10.89
N ALA A 249 -3.10 -3.34 10.15
CA ALA A 249 -3.35 -4.76 9.91
C ALA A 249 -2.19 -5.43 9.15
N ALA A 250 -1.63 -4.75 8.13
CA ALA A 250 -0.43 -5.20 7.41
C ALA A 250 0.77 -5.38 8.34
N LEU A 251 0.99 -4.44 9.26
CA LEU A 251 2.06 -4.55 10.24
C LEU A 251 1.85 -5.75 11.19
N VAL A 252 0.63 -5.94 11.68
CA VAL A 252 0.26 -7.08 12.53
C VAL A 252 0.48 -8.40 11.78
N VAL A 253 0.01 -8.50 10.53
CA VAL A 253 0.19 -9.69 9.68
C VAL A 253 1.66 -10.00 9.50
N GLU A 254 2.49 -9.02 9.16
CA GLU A 254 3.93 -9.25 8.95
C GLU A 254 4.65 -9.64 10.24
N THR A 255 4.28 -9.04 11.37
CA THR A 255 4.83 -9.36 12.69
C THR A 255 4.49 -10.79 13.10
N LEU A 256 3.22 -11.18 12.96
CA LEU A 256 2.76 -12.52 13.27
C LEU A 256 3.36 -13.56 12.32
N ALA A 257 3.50 -13.24 11.04
CA ALA A 257 4.13 -14.11 10.06
C ALA A 257 5.62 -14.32 10.34
N ALA A 258 6.35 -13.25 10.70
CA ALA A 258 7.75 -13.33 11.10
C ALA A 258 7.91 -14.17 12.38
N TRP A 259 7.10 -13.91 13.40
CA TRP A 259 7.07 -14.72 14.62
C TRP A 259 6.79 -16.19 14.31
N ARG A 260 5.77 -16.48 13.49
CA ARG A 260 5.39 -17.85 13.10
C ARG A 260 6.53 -18.56 12.38
N ALA A 261 7.20 -17.88 11.45
CA ALA A 261 8.34 -18.42 10.70
C ALA A 261 9.53 -18.75 11.62
N LEU A 262 9.80 -17.91 12.62
CA LEU A 262 10.83 -18.17 13.64
C LEU A 262 10.48 -19.39 14.49
N VAL A 263 9.24 -19.46 14.97
CA VAL A 263 8.78 -20.63 15.73
C VAL A 263 8.93 -21.88 14.87
N ASP A 264 8.46 -21.89 13.62
CA ASP A 264 8.59 -23.06 12.75
C ASP A 264 10.04 -23.42 12.42
N LEU A 265 10.94 -22.44 12.30
CA LEU A 265 12.38 -22.69 12.13
C LEU A 265 12.97 -23.44 13.32
N THR A 266 12.55 -23.14 14.55
CA THR A 266 13.05 -23.86 15.74
C THR A 266 12.67 -25.34 15.72
N TYR A 267 11.48 -25.68 15.21
CA TYR A 267 11.00 -27.06 15.08
C TYR A 267 11.59 -27.79 13.87
N VAL A 268 11.65 -27.14 12.71
CA VAL A 268 12.06 -27.76 11.44
C VAL A 268 13.59 -27.82 11.31
N GLY A 269 14.27 -26.74 11.68
CA GLY A 269 15.73 -26.60 11.55
C GLY A 269 16.52 -26.95 12.81
N TYR A 270 15.85 -27.37 13.90
CA TYR A 270 16.46 -27.63 15.21
C TYR A 270 17.31 -26.45 15.73
N VAL A 271 16.89 -25.22 15.40
CA VAL A 271 17.59 -24.00 15.79
C VAL A 271 17.17 -23.61 17.22
N PRO A 272 18.11 -23.33 18.14
CA PRO A 272 17.77 -22.84 19.47
C PRO A 272 16.97 -21.54 19.41
N GLN A 273 15.94 -21.41 20.24
CA GLN A 273 15.05 -20.25 20.27
C GLN A 273 15.82 -18.93 20.44
N GLY A 274 16.86 -18.90 21.27
CA GLY A 274 17.71 -17.71 21.45
C GLY A 274 18.44 -17.26 20.17
N LYS A 275 18.86 -18.20 19.31
CA LYS A 275 19.50 -17.89 18.02
C LYS A 275 18.49 -17.44 16.97
N ALA A 276 17.27 -17.99 17.01
CA ALA A 276 16.18 -17.56 16.13
C ALA A 276 15.69 -16.15 16.49
N LEU A 277 15.56 -15.85 17.79
CA LEU A 277 15.04 -14.57 18.30
C LEU A 277 16.04 -13.41 18.22
N GLY A 278 17.31 -13.64 18.61
CA GLY A 278 18.31 -12.56 18.74
C GLY A 278 18.77 -11.91 17.43
N LEU A 279 18.36 -12.47 16.29
CA LEU A 279 18.87 -12.11 14.97
C LEU A 279 17.72 -11.91 13.95
N GLY A 280 16.57 -12.60 14.14
CA GLY A 280 15.41 -12.53 13.24
C GLY A 280 14.47 -11.33 13.43
N PHE A 281 14.50 -10.63 14.57
CA PHE A 281 13.51 -9.59 14.89
C PHE A 281 14.03 -8.15 14.74
N ALA A 282 15.34 -7.92 14.89
CA ALA A 282 15.82 -6.61 15.32
C ALA A 282 16.35 -5.65 14.24
N ILE A 283 16.62 -6.09 13.00
CA ILE A 283 17.35 -5.23 12.05
C ILE A 283 16.53 -4.86 10.82
N PRO A 284 15.97 -5.78 10.02
CA PRO A 284 15.37 -5.36 8.76
C PRO A 284 13.86 -5.04 8.86
N PHE A 285 13.14 -5.66 9.80
CA PHE A 285 11.81 -5.19 10.22
C PHE A 285 11.91 -3.81 10.88
N LEU A 286 12.90 -3.59 11.75
CA LEU A 286 13.18 -2.28 12.33
C LEU A 286 13.67 -1.26 11.30
N VAL A 287 14.39 -1.61 10.23
CA VAL A 287 14.74 -0.63 9.18
C VAL A 287 13.53 -0.27 8.32
N PHE A 288 12.64 -1.21 8.00
CA PHE A 288 11.39 -0.91 7.28
C PHE A 288 10.39 -0.15 8.18
N LEU A 289 10.28 -0.56 9.44
CA LEU A 289 9.44 0.08 10.45
C LEU A 289 9.99 1.44 10.88
N VAL A 290 11.29 1.60 11.15
CA VAL A 290 11.93 2.89 11.48
C VAL A 290 12.00 3.77 10.24
N GLY A 291 12.15 3.23 9.03
CA GLY A 291 12.01 4.01 7.80
C GLY A 291 10.58 4.54 7.63
N GLY A 292 9.57 3.69 7.85
CA GLY A 292 8.15 4.07 7.80
C GLY A 292 7.72 4.99 8.95
N ILE A 293 8.18 4.73 10.17
CA ILE A 293 7.96 5.55 11.37
C ILE A 293 8.75 6.85 11.26
N ALA A 294 9.98 6.89 10.75
CA ALA A 294 10.70 8.14 10.53
C ALA A 294 9.97 9.00 9.51
N LEU A 295 9.44 8.42 8.42
CA LEU A 295 8.53 9.07 7.47
C LEU A 295 7.24 9.60 8.14
N LEU A 296 6.66 8.83 9.07
CA LEU A 296 5.46 9.18 9.84
C LEU A 296 5.73 10.18 10.99
N VAL A 297 6.94 10.21 11.55
CA VAL A 297 7.38 11.04 12.67
C VAL A 297 7.95 12.37 12.17
N THR A 298 8.57 12.39 10.98
CA THR A 298 8.78 13.66 10.26
C THR A 298 7.45 14.29 9.85
N ALA A 299 6.41 13.48 9.59
CA ALA A 299 5.04 13.98 9.47
C ALA A 299 4.43 14.42 10.83
N GLY A 300 4.94 13.87 11.94
CA GLY A 300 4.65 14.31 13.32
C GLY A 300 5.36 15.59 13.75
N ALA A 301 6.12 16.25 12.87
CA ALA A 301 6.70 17.58 13.12
C ALA A 301 5.64 18.69 13.32
N GLU A 302 4.35 18.37 13.17
CA GLU A 302 3.23 19.17 13.68
C GLU A 302 3.27 19.40 15.21
N ALA A 303 4.01 18.60 15.98
CA ALA A 303 4.30 18.91 17.38
C ALA A 303 5.18 20.17 17.54
N GLY A 304 6.03 20.47 16.55
CA GLY A 304 6.81 21.71 16.49
C GLY A 304 5.95 22.93 16.14
N PHE A 305 4.87 22.74 15.37
CA PHE A 305 3.91 23.79 15.03
C PHE A 305 3.03 24.15 16.25
N LEU A 306 2.57 23.16 17.01
CA LEU A 306 1.84 23.38 18.26
C LEU A 306 2.72 24.03 19.35
N TRP A 307 4.01 23.68 19.41
CA TRP A 307 4.99 24.36 20.28
C TRP A 307 5.25 25.82 19.85
N HIS A 308 5.34 26.09 18.54
CA HIS A 308 5.46 27.45 18.03
C HIS A 308 4.21 28.30 18.29
N LEU A 309 3.02 27.70 18.26
CA LEU A 309 1.76 28.39 18.59
C LEU A 309 1.65 28.70 20.10
N ALA A 310 2.18 27.82 20.96
CA ALA A 310 2.12 27.95 22.42
C ALA A 310 3.18 28.90 23.02
N VAL A 311 4.31 29.13 22.35
CA VAL A 311 5.43 29.95 22.86
C VAL A 311 5.46 31.36 22.24
N ARG A 312 4.72 31.60 21.15
CA ARG A 312 4.64 32.91 20.47
C ARG A 312 3.23 33.51 20.43
N SER A 313 2.34 33.10 21.34
CA SER A 313 1.19 33.90 21.75
C SER A 313 1.52 34.72 22.99
#